data_AF-A0A4Y4G919-F1
#
_entry.id   AF-A0A4Y4G919-F1
#
_cell.length_a   1.000
_cell.length_b   1.000
_cell.length_c   1.000
_cell.angle_alpha   90.00
_cell.angle_beta   90.00
_cell.angle_gamma   90.00
#
_symmetry.space_group_name_H-M   'P 1'
#
loop_
_entity.id
_entity.type
_entity.pdbx_description
1 polymer ?
#
loop_
_entity_poly.entity_id
_entity_poly.type
_entity_poly.pdbx_seq_one_letter_code
_entity_poly.pdbx_strand_id
1 'polypeptide(L)'
;MKFTNDTLALLDQVNSVYPGSVILRGTDTVTGVITHDQVSTDMLGTRLMVEVTDGTEPDFLATAELLTMLLTLNGYPQIYFQLKGEDINLTDQLMVMATHLYQPALRAIIYREQAAHGMLTEAVVQGMISGVQQTLTPETADNNSENALRLLTLLDLQVFLHSASQETNAIREKMGQQYPQAWTAAQKVFDAMKADDIKNPFSVHRAVVTAFKLFDEQMIVWGLPEIHADEFTTLTPVLSERQLRLPLAQVFDIKHLTMQDRHTDKEAYAGLLKTSGQNSFVLSVPDDDSAEFFKELYQTPVKEVLVKIGQPFAIR
;
A
#
# COMPACT_ATOMS: atom_id res chain seq x y z
N MET A 1 0.41 -26.32 13.73
CA MET A 1 1.39 -25.27 14.06
C MET A 1 1.13 -24.56 15.39
N LYS A 2 2.18 -24.06 16.08
CA LYS A 2 2.07 -23.16 17.24
C LYS A 2 2.90 -21.90 16.99
N PHE A 3 2.29 -20.73 17.17
CA PHE A 3 2.98 -19.44 17.12
C PHE A 3 3.77 -19.17 18.40
N THR A 4 4.78 -18.31 18.31
CA THR A 4 5.58 -17.85 19.46
C THR A 4 4.76 -16.98 20.41
N ASN A 5 5.25 -16.83 21.65
CA ASN A 5 4.62 -15.96 22.63
C ASN A 5 4.57 -14.49 22.20
N ASP A 6 5.57 -14.02 21.43
CA ASP A 6 5.62 -12.63 20.97
C ASP A 6 4.53 -12.37 19.92
N THR A 7 4.31 -13.30 18.99
CA THR A 7 3.19 -13.26 18.04
C THR A 7 1.84 -13.29 18.75
N LEU A 8 1.70 -14.11 19.80
CA LEU A 8 0.47 -14.17 20.60
C LEU A 8 0.24 -12.89 21.42
N ALA A 9 1.31 -12.28 21.94
CA ALA A 9 1.21 -10.99 22.63
C ALA A 9 0.78 -9.86 21.67
N LEU A 10 1.30 -9.87 20.44
CA LEU A 10 0.85 -8.94 19.40
C LEU A 10 -0.61 -9.18 19.01
N LEU A 11 -1.05 -10.44 18.91
CA LEU A 11 -2.45 -10.78 18.69
C LEU A 11 -3.36 -10.24 19.81
N ASP A 12 -2.93 -10.35 21.06
CA ASP A 12 -3.65 -9.80 22.21
C ASP A 12 -3.72 -8.26 22.12
N GLN A 13 -2.65 -7.60 21.69
CA GLN A 13 -2.65 -6.17 21.44
C GLN A 13 -3.66 -5.78 20.36
N VAL A 14 -3.68 -6.49 19.23
CA VAL A 14 -4.68 -6.26 18.16
C VAL A 14 -6.10 -6.45 18.71
N ASN A 15 -6.34 -7.53 19.46
CA ASN A 15 -7.64 -7.82 20.06
C ASN A 15 -8.10 -6.75 21.08
N SER A 16 -7.17 -6.02 21.69
CA SER A 16 -7.51 -4.94 22.64
C SER A 16 -8.12 -3.70 21.97
N VAL A 17 -7.86 -3.50 20.67
CA VAL A 17 -8.32 -2.32 19.90
C VAL A 17 -9.29 -2.67 18.78
N TYR A 18 -9.29 -3.92 18.31
CA TYR A 18 -10.21 -4.36 17.27
C TYR A 18 -11.64 -4.50 17.81
N PRO A 19 -12.68 -3.97 17.14
CA PRO A 19 -14.06 -4.03 17.64
C PRO A 19 -14.65 -5.43 17.82
N GLY A 20 -14.08 -6.43 17.15
CA GLY A 20 -14.46 -7.84 17.24
C GLY A 20 -13.40 -8.69 17.93
N SER A 21 -13.14 -9.89 17.41
CA SER A 21 -11.97 -10.68 17.82
C SER A 21 -11.20 -11.20 16.62
N VAL A 22 -9.88 -11.11 16.68
CA VAL A 22 -8.95 -11.69 15.71
C VAL A 22 -8.46 -13.04 16.23
N ILE A 23 -8.45 -14.04 15.37
CA ILE A 23 -7.89 -15.37 15.64
C ILE A 23 -6.82 -15.69 14.61
N LEU A 24 -5.74 -16.32 15.04
CA LEU A 24 -4.69 -16.83 14.15
C LEU A 24 -4.87 -18.31 13.88
N ARG A 25 -4.62 -18.71 12.63
CA ARG A 25 -4.44 -20.11 12.22
C ARG A 25 -3.20 -20.22 11.36
N GLY A 26 -2.58 -21.40 11.38
CA GLY A 26 -1.45 -21.73 10.53
C GLY A 26 -1.56 -23.18 10.07
N THR A 27 -1.15 -23.44 8.84
CA THR A 27 -0.96 -24.79 8.32
C THR A 27 0.44 -25.33 8.66
N ASP A 28 0.65 -26.63 8.51
CA ASP A 28 1.98 -27.25 8.64
C ASP A 28 2.67 -27.46 7.26
N THR A 29 2.08 -26.97 6.16
CA THR A 29 2.64 -27.02 4.80
C THR A 29 3.83 -26.07 4.67
N VAL A 30 5.00 -26.54 4.22
CA VAL A 30 6.22 -25.72 4.08
C VAL A 30 6.72 -25.76 2.64
N THR A 31 6.80 -24.61 1.97
CA THR A 31 7.38 -24.51 0.61
C THR A 31 8.85 -24.09 0.59
N GLY A 32 9.36 -23.49 1.67
CA GLY A 32 10.69 -22.87 1.72
C GLY A 32 10.72 -21.49 1.05
N VAL A 33 9.56 -20.95 0.69
CA VAL A 33 9.39 -19.67 0.01
C VAL A 33 8.52 -18.77 0.86
N ILE A 34 8.88 -17.48 0.93
CA ILE A 34 8.06 -16.45 1.56
C ILE A 34 7.55 -15.49 0.50
N THR A 35 6.22 -15.42 0.39
CA THR A 35 5.49 -14.44 -0.42
C THR A 35 4.36 -13.86 0.39
N HIS A 36 3.97 -12.61 0.08
CA HIS A 36 2.98 -11.88 0.88
C HIS A 36 1.53 -12.35 0.68
N ASP A 37 1.27 -13.25 -0.28
CA ASP A 37 -0.02 -13.89 -0.52
C ASP A 37 -0.23 -15.16 0.34
N GLN A 38 0.75 -15.53 1.16
CA GLN A 38 0.68 -16.67 2.08
C GLN A 38 -0.07 -16.38 3.39
N VAL A 39 -0.81 -15.27 3.43
CA VAL A 39 -1.72 -14.92 4.53
C VAL A 39 -3.08 -14.58 3.93
N SER A 40 -4.12 -15.25 4.40
CA SER A 40 -5.51 -14.92 4.07
C SER A 40 -6.25 -14.36 5.28
N THR A 41 -7.23 -13.49 5.01
CA THR A 41 -8.10 -12.94 6.03
C THR A 41 -9.56 -13.19 5.69
N ASP A 42 -10.29 -13.81 6.63
CA ASP A 42 -11.68 -14.20 6.44
C ASP A 42 -12.55 -13.76 7.62
N MET A 43 -13.73 -13.22 7.33
CA MET A 43 -14.70 -12.86 8.36
C MET A 43 -15.56 -14.07 8.74
N LEU A 44 -15.49 -14.48 10.00
CA LEU A 44 -16.30 -15.52 10.64
C LEU A 44 -17.28 -14.86 11.63
N GLY A 45 -18.35 -14.25 11.10
CA GLY A 45 -19.29 -13.46 11.89
C GLY A 45 -18.63 -12.18 12.39
N THR A 46 -18.48 -12.02 13.70
CA THR A 46 -17.76 -10.89 14.32
C THR A 46 -16.26 -11.18 14.54
N ARG A 47 -15.79 -12.36 14.13
CA ARG A 47 -14.39 -12.74 14.25
C ARG A 47 -13.67 -12.56 12.92
N LEU A 48 -12.48 -11.97 12.93
CA LEU A 48 -11.57 -12.02 11.80
C LEU A 48 -10.61 -13.19 12.00
N MET A 49 -10.53 -14.08 11.02
CA MET A 49 -9.54 -15.15 10.98
C MET A 49 -8.39 -14.70 10.09
N VAL A 50 -7.18 -14.70 10.64
CA VAL A 50 -5.94 -14.56 9.89
C VAL A 50 -5.34 -15.95 9.77
N GLU A 51 -5.24 -16.47 8.56
CA GLU A 51 -4.72 -17.80 8.27
C GLU A 51 -3.40 -17.70 7.50
N VAL A 52 -2.33 -18.22 8.12
CA VAL A 52 -1.04 -18.41 7.47
C VAL A 52 -1.09 -19.71 6.67
N THR A 53 -1.01 -19.61 5.36
CA THR A 53 -1.16 -20.73 4.42
C THR A 53 0.16 -21.39 4.05
N ASP A 54 1.29 -20.87 4.55
CA ASP A 54 2.60 -21.49 4.45
C ASP A 54 3.39 -21.41 5.78
N GLY A 55 3.91 -22.55 6.20
CA GLY A 55 4.62 -22.76 7.45
C GLY A 55 6.13 -22.52 7.40
N THR A 56 6.67 -21.96 6.32
CA THR A 56 8.10 -21.67 6.17
C THR A 56 8.59 -20.76 7.29
N GLU A 57 7.94 -19.60 7.48
CA GLU A 57 8.24 -18.66 8.56
C GLU A 57 6.93 -18.03 9.08
N PRO A 58 6.14 -18.80 9.85
CA PRO A 58 4.74 -18.46 10.13
C PRO A 58 4.58 -17.27 11.09
N ASP A 59 5.51 -17.10 12.04
CA ASP A 59 5.51 -15.94 12.94
C ASP A 59 5.82 -14.65 12.16
N PHE A 60 6.75 -14.68 11.19
CA PHE A 60 7.03 -13.54 10.33
C PHE A 60 5.80 -13.14 9.51
N LEU A 61 5.12 -14.11 8.89
CA LEU A 61 3.90 -13.87 8.11
C LEU A 61 2.74 -13.37 8.97
N ALA A 62 2.47 -14.01 10.11
CA ALA A 62 1.38 -13.63 11.01
C ALA A 62 1.61 -12.23 11.60
N THR A 63 2.83 -11.93 12.05
CA THR A 63 3.14 -10.62 12.65
C THR A 63 3.08 -9.49 11.63
N ALA A 64 3.44 -9.73 10.37
CA ALA A 64 3.30 -8.75 9.31
C ALA A 64 1.83 -8.33 9.10
N GLU A 65 0.91 -9.29 9.07
CA GLU A 65 -0.52 -9.01 8.96
C GLU A 65 -1.08 -8.32 10.22
N LEU A 66 -0.74 -8.82 11.41
CA LEU A 66 -1.18 -8.20 12.67
C LEU A 66 -0.67 -6.76 12.84
N LEU A 67 0.58 -6.48 12.45
CA LEU A 67 1.13 -5.13 12.44
C LEU A 67 0.43 -4.25 11.40
N THR A 68 0.11 -4.78 10.22
CA THR A 68 -0.72 -4.08 9.22
C THR A 68 -2.07 -3.69 9.82
N MET A 69 -2.74 -4.61 10.52
CA MET A 69 -3.98 -4.33 11.22
C MET A 69 -3.82 -3.22 12.27
N LEU A 70 -2.76 -3.25 13.08
CA LEU A 70 -2.49 -2.19 14.06
C LEU A 70 -2.27 -0.83 13.40
N LEU A 71 -1.53 -0.76 12.31
CA LEU A 71 -1.33 0.50 11.57
C LEU A 71 -2.68 1.03 11.08
N THR A 72 -3.51 0.17 10.49
CA THR A 72 -4.86 0.54 10.04
C THR A 72 -5.74 1.04 11.18
N LEU A 73 -5.79 0.33 12.30
CA LEU A 73 -6.59 0.71 13.47
C LEU A 73 -6.10 2.00 14.15
N ASN A 74 -4.81 2.31 14.03
CA ASN A 74 -4.21 3.55 14.50
C ASN A 74 -4.33 4.72 13.50
N GLY A 75 -5.12 4.56 12.44
CA GLY A 75 -5.41 5.64 11.49
C GLY A 75 -4.27 5.94 10.53
N TYR A 76 -3.38 4.98 10.26
CA TYR A 76 -2.43 5.13 9.17
C TYR A 76 -3.15 5.16 7.82
N PRO A 77 -2.63 5.92 6.84
CA PRO A 77 -3.33 6.11 5.57
C PRO A 77 -3.57 4.80 4.87
N GLN A 78 -4.81 4.55 4.44
CA GLN A 78 -5.22 3.41 3.64
C GLN A 78 -5.53 3.82 2.21
N ILE A 79 -5.45 2.87 1.29
CA ILE A 79 -5.91 3.03 -0.08
C ILE A 79 -7.31 2.45 -0.26
N TYR A 80 -8.11 3.07 -1.13
CA TYR A 80 -9.42 2.64 -1.54
C TYR A 80 -9.55 2.73 -3.06
N PHE A 81 -10.33 1.81 -3.63
CA PHE A 81 -10.58 1.73 -5.08
C PHE A 81 -12.04 2.02 -5.37
N GLN A 82 -12.36 3.31 -5.47
CA GLN A 82 -13.71 3.82 -5.70
C GLN A 82 -14.02 4.03 -7.18
N LEU A 83 -13.06 3.77 -8.07
CA LEU A 83 -13.19 3.98 -9.50
C LEU A 83 -13.23 2.65 -10.25
N LYS A 84 -13.96 2.63 -11.37
CA LYS A 84 -13.95 1.53 -12.33
C LYS A 84 -13.89 2.03 -13.77
N GLY A 85 -13.12 1.33 -14.60
CA GLY A 85 -13.09 1.55 -16.05
C GLY A 85 -14.09 0.65 -16.77
N GLU A 86 -14.14 0.78 -18.09
CA GLU A 86 -14.92 -0.13 -18.96
C GLU A 86 -14.33 -1.54 -18.95
N ASP A 87 -13.00 -1.66 -18.95
CA ASP A 87 -12.30 -2.93 -18.80
C ASP A 87 -12.05 -3.22 -17.31
N ILE A 88 -12.82 -4.17 -16.77
CA ILE A 88 -12.74 -4.60 -15.38
C ILE A 88 -11.40 -5.30 -15.11
N ASN A 89 -10.87 -6.08 -16.07
CA ASN A 89 -9.59 -6.77 -15.87
C ASN A 89 -8.45 -5.76 -15.76
N LEU A 90 -8.46 -4.72 -16.60
CA LEU A 90 -7.50 -3.63 -16.50
C LEU A 90 -7.67 -2.88 -15.16
N THR A 91 -8.90 -2.62 -14.73
CA THR A 91 -9.18 -2.00 -13.43
C THR A 91 -8.59 -2.82 -12.28
N ASP A 92 -8.81 -4.14 -12.27
CA ASP A 92 -8.28 -5.02 -11.23
C ASP A 92 -6.74 -5.09 -11.26
N GLN A 93 -6.13 -5.05 -12.43
CA GLN A 93 -4.67 -4.94 -12.56
C GLN A 93 -4.13 -3.64 -11.96
N LEU A 94 -4.77 -2.50 -12.22
CA LEU A 94 -4.41 -1.21 -11.62
C LEU A 94 -4.52 -1.25 -10.10
N MET A 95 -5.55 -1.91 -9.56
CA MET A 95 -5.72 -2.08 -8.10
C MET A 95 -4.57 -2.88 -7.50
N VAL A 96 -4.16 -3.98 -8.15
CA VAL A 96 -3.03 -4.80 -7.71
C VAL A 96 -1.73 -3.99 -7.75
N MET A 97 -1.44 -3.30 -8.84
CA MET A 97 -0.23 -2.49 -9.00
C MET A 97 -0.16 -1.35 -7.96
N ALA A 98 -1.25 -0.62 -7.75
CA ALA A 98 -1.32 0.43 -6.74
C ALA A 98 -1.12 -0.13 -5.32
N THR A 99 -1.67 -1.31 -5.03
CA THR A 99 -1.46 -2.00 -3.76
C THR A 99 0.02 -2.36 -3.55
N HIS A 100 0.70 -2.86 -4.58
CA HIS A 100 2.14 -3.16 -4.52
C HIS A 100 3.03 -1.91 -4.37
N LEU A 101 2.58 -0.73 -4.81
CA LEU A 101 3.31 0.52 -4.57
C LEU A 101 3.03 1.11 -3.19
N TYR A 102 1.85 0.85 -2.63
CA TYR A 102 1.44 1.30 -1.31
C TYR A 102 2.11 0.49 -0.19
N GLN A 103 2.10 -0.84 -0.30
CA GLN A 103 2.54 -1.75 0.76
C GLN A 103 3.98 -1.52 1.25
N PRO A 104 4.99 -1.24 0.40
CA PRO A 104 6.36 -0.99 0.85
C PRO A 104 6.48 0.18 1.83
N ALA A 105 5.61 1.20 1.72
CA ALA A 105 5.61 2.33 2.66
C ALA A 105 5.16 1.90 4.07
N LEU A 106 4.12 1.07 4.18
CA LEU A 106 3.72 0.50 5.46
C LEU A 106 4.77 -0.49 5.97
N ARG A 107 5.28 -1.35 5.09
CA ARG A 107 6.23 -2.40 5.44
C ARG A 107 7.58 -1.86 5.90
N ALA A 108 7.94 -0.63 5.54
CA ALA A 108 9.09 0.05 6.16
C ALA A 108 8.97 0.17 7.69
N ILE A 109 7.75 0.33 8.22
CA ILE A 109 7.49 0.31 9.67
C ILE A 109 7.48 -1.13 10.18
N ILE A 110 6.76 -2.01 9.49
CA ILE A 110 6.57 -3.42 9.89
C ILE A 110 7.91 -4.16 9.96
N TYR A 111 8.72 -4.11 8.91
CA TYR A 111 10.02 -4.79 8.88
C TYR A 111 10.98 -4.25 9.92
N ARG A 112 10.93 -2.94 10.23
CA ARG A 112 11.74 -2.38 11.32
C ARG A 112 11.29 -2.88 12.69
N GLU A 113 9.99 -3.00 12.92
CA GLU A 113 9.45 -3.59 14.15
C GLU A 113 9.85 -5.07 14.25
N GLN A 114 9.62 -5.86 13.21
CA GLN A 114 10.02 -7.26 13.14
C GLN A 114 11.54 -7.44 13.33
N ALA A 115 12.36 -6.54 12.78
CA ALA A 115 13.80 -6.55 12.99
C ALA A 115 14.18 -6.30 14.45
N ALA A 116 13.49 -5.37 15.12
CA ALA A 116 13.70 -5.08 16.53
C ALA A 116 13.37 -6.28 17.45
N HIS A 117 12.47 -7.17 17.01
CA HIS A 117 12.13 -8.43 17.68
C HIS A 117 12.90 -9.64 17.14
N GLY A 118 13.92 -9.44 16.30
CA GLY A 118 14.77 -10.51 15.78
C GLY A 118 14.09 -11.45 14.79
N MET A 119 12.95 -11.06 14.20
CA MET A 119 12.18 -11.89 13.26
C MET A 119 12.77 -11.92 11.86
N LEU A 120 13.63 -10.96 11.49
CA LEU A 120 14.33 -10.96 10.19
C LEU A 120 15.57 -11.87 10.28
N THR A 121 15.33 -13.16 10.48
CA THR A 121 16.37 -14.20 10.57
C THR A 121 16.98 -14.52 9.20
N GLU A 122 18.09 -15.26 9.19
CA GLU A 122 18.68 -15.74 7.94
C GLU A 122 17.69 -16.58 7.12
N ALA A 123 16.88 -17.41 7.79
CA ALA A 123 15.87 -18.24 7.13
C ALA A 123 14.77 -17.38 6.47
N VAL A 124 14.29 -16.32 7.14
CA VAL A 124 13.35 -15.36 6.55
C VAL A 124 13.97 -14.66 5.34
N VAL A 125 15.23 -14.22 5.44
CA VAL A 125 15.91 -13.57 4.31
C VAL A 125 16.03 -14.50 3.11
N GLN A 126 16.41 -15.77 3.32
CA GLN A 126 16.48 -16.76 2.23
C GLN A 126 15.09 -17.08 1.65
N GLY A 127 14.07 -17.20 2.49
CA GLY A 127 12.69 -17.40 2.05
C GLY A 127 12.17 -16.25 1.19
N MET A 128 12.43 -15.00 1.59
CA MET A 128 12.06 -13.80 0.82
C MET A 128 12.78 -13.74 -0.53
N ILE A 129 14.08 -14.03 -0.57
CA ILE A 129 14.85 -14.08 -1.83
C ILE A 129 14.30 -15.17 -2.75
N SER A 130 13.96 -16.32 -2.19
CA SER A 130 13.39 -17.44 -2.94
C SER A 130 12.02 -17.08 -3.51
N GLY A 131 11.21 -16.32 -2.76
CA GLY A 131 9.95 -15.75 -3.25
C GLY A 131 10.14 -14.83 -4.43
N VAL A 132 11.08 -13.89 -4.33
CA VAL A 132 11.41 -12.99 -5.46
C VAL A 132 11.87 -13.76 -6.69
N GLN A 133 12.72 -14.79 -6.52
CA GLN A 133 13.21 -15.62 -7.62
C GLN A 133 12.14 -16.54 -8.22
N GLN A 134 11.12 -16.92 -7.43
CA GLN A 134 9.97 -17.66 -7.94
C GLN A 134 9.02 -16.74 -8.72
N THR A 135 8.85 -15.50 -8.29
CA THR A 135 7.95 -14.52 -8.92
C THR A 135 8.54 -13.93 -10.20
N LEU A 136 9.84 -13.64 -10.23
CA LEU A 136 10.46 -12.84 -11.28
C LEU A 136 11.39 -13.66 -12.18
N THR A 137 11.22 -13.49 -13.49
CA THR A 137 12.25 -13.92 -14.44
C THR A 137 13.39 -12.90 -14.51
N PRO A 138 14.68 -13.32 -14.51
CA PRO A 138 15.80 -12.41 -14.71
C PRO A 138 15.66 -11.58 -15.99
N GLU A 139 16.19 -10.36 -15.96
CA GLU A 139 16.17 -9.49 -17.13
C GLU A 139 17.05 -10.05 -18.25
N THR A 140 16.58 -9.87 -19.48
CA THR A 140 17.34 -10.10 -20.69
C THR A 140 17.30 -8.84 -21.54
N ALA A 141 18.25 -8.67 -22.45
CA ALA A 141 18.37 -7.44 -23.25
C ALA A 141 17.09 -7.07 -24.04
N ASP A 142 16.24 -8.06 -24.35
CA ASP A 142 15.08 -7.90 -25.22
C ASP A 142 13.73 -8.03 -24.49
N ASN A 143 13.71 -8.24 -23.16
CA ASN A 143 12.46 -8.47 -22.41
C ASN A 143 12.21 -7.42 -21.33
N ASN A 144 11.54 -6.33 -21.75
CA ASN A 144 11.02 -5.31 -20.84
C ASN A 144 9.58 -5.57 -20.35
N SER A 145 8.93 -6.66 -20.80
CA SER A 145 7.50 -6.89 -20.55
C SER A 145 7.16 -7.10 -19.06
N GLU A 146 8.12 -7.59 -18.27
CA GLU A 146 7.97 -7.77 -16.82
C GLU A 146 8.56 -6.62 -15.99
N ASN A 147 9.09 -5.56 -16.60
CA ASN A 147 9.82 -4.51 -15.86
C ASN A 147 8.95 -3.82 -14.79
N ALA A 148 7.65 -3.64 -15.06
CA ALA A 148 6.70 -3.13 -14.08
C ALA A 148 6.61 -4.06 -12.85
N LEU A 149 6.36 -5.35 -13.07
CA LEU A 149 6.28 -6.36 -11.99
C LEU A 149 7.61 -6.49 -11.22
N ARG A 150 8.74 -6.49 -11.94
CA ARG A 150 10.08 -6.52 -11.35
C ARG A 150 10.29 -5.31 -10.44
N LEU A 151 9.97 -4.09 -10.91
CA LEU A 151 10.11 -2.89 -10.10
C LEU A 151 9.30 -3.00 -8.80
N LEU A 152 8.01 -3.35 -8.92
CA LEU A 152 7.09 -3.47 -7.77
C LEU A 152 7.62 -4.47 -6.72
N THR A 153 8.05 -5.63 -7.18
CA THR A 153 8.56 -6.71 -6.31
C THR A 153 9.90 -6.34 -5.68
N LEU A 154 10.82 -5.77 -6.47
CA LEU A 154 12.15 -5.40 -5.99
C LEU A 154 12.13 -4.18 -5.06
N LEU A 155 11.16 -3.28 -5.20
CA LEU A 155 10.95 -2.18 -4.27
C LEU A 155 10.66 -2.70 -2.86
N ASP A 156 9.74 -3.66 -2.72
CA ASP A 156 9.45 -4.28 -1.42
C ASP A 156 10.68 -5.01 -0.85
N LEU A 157 11.41 -5.75 -1.71
CA LEU A 157 12.65 -6.41 -1.32
C LEU A 157 13.70 -5.41 -0.82
N GLN A 158 13.83 -4.23 -1.45
CA GLN A 158 14.77 -3.22 -0.98
C GLN A 158 14.41 -2.66 0.39
N VAL A 159 13.11 -2.43 0.66
CA VAL A 159 12.63 -2.03 2.00
C VAL A 159 12.90 -3.13 3.04
N PHE A 160 12.69 -4.40 2.67
CA PHE A 160 13.00 -5.54 3.52
C PHE A 160 14.50 -5.63 3.84
N LEU A 161 15.36 -5.63 2.82
CA LEU A 161 16.82 -5.72 2.98
C LEU A 161 17.43 -4.51 3.68
N HIS A 162 16.75 -3.37 3.69
CA HIS A 162 17.15 -2.19 4.46
C HIS A 162 16.93 -2.40 5.96
N SER A 163 15.88 -3.14 6.33
CA SER A 163 15.55 -3.43 7.73
C SER A 163 16.25 -4.68 8.27
N ALA A 164 16.74 -5.56 7.40
CA ALA A 164 17.48 -6.75 7.79
C ALA A 164 18.76 -6.39 8.55
N SER A 165 18.96 -7.01 9.72
CA SER A 165 20.11 -6.73 10.61
C SER A 165 21.42 -7.39 10.15
N GLN A 166 21.33 -8.39 9.27
CA GLN A 166 22.46 -9.12 8.70
C GLN A 166 23.06 -8.43 7.48
N GLU A 167 24.29 -8.79 7.10
CA GLU A 167 24.94 -8.23 5.92
C GLU A 167 24.24 -8.67 4.62
N THR A 168 23.67 -7.71 3.88
CA THR A 168 22.90 -7.98 2.65
C THR A 168 23.62 -7.61 1.36
N ASN A 169 24.90 -7.21 1.42
CA ASN A 169 25.65 -6.70 0.27
C ASN A 169 25.69 -7.67 -0.91
N ALA A 170 26.03 -8.95 -0.66
CA ALA A 170 26.07 -9.98 -1.70
C ALA A 170 24.69 -10.24 -2.34
N ILE A 171 23.61 -10.14 -1.55
CA ILE A 171 22.24 -10.29 -2.04
C ILE A 171 21.90 -9.12 -2.98
N ARG A 172 22.19 -7.89 -2.56
CA ARG A 172 21.95 -6.67 -3.35
C ARG A 172 22.73 -6.70 -4.66
N GLU A 173 23.99 -7.13 -4.63
CA GLU A 173 24.80 -7.29 -5.83
C GLU A 173 24.20 -8.34 -6.78
N LYS A 174 23.83 -9.52 -6.26
CA LYS A 174 23.19 -10.56 -7.08
C LYS A 174 21.88 -10.08 -7.71
N MET A 175 21.03 -9.39 -6.96
CA MET A 175 19.77 -8.85 -7.48
C MET A 175 20.02 -7.77 -8.54
N GLY A 176 21.01 -6.88 -8.33
CA GLY A 176 21.40 -5.89 -9.33
C GLY A 176 21.99 -6.49 -10.61
N GLN A 177 22.63 -7.65 -10.54
CA GLN A 177 23.10 -8.39 -11.72
C GLN A 177 21.95 -9.10 -12.46
N GLN A 178 20.98 -9.64 -11.74
CA GLN A 178 19.84 -10.37 -12.32
C GLN A 178 18.76 -9.44 -12.89
N TYR A 179 18.60 -8.26 -12.30
CA TYR A 179 17.54 -7.31 -12.64
C TYR A 179 18.08 -5.87 -12.78
N PRO A 180 19.10 -5.61 -13.60
CA PRO A 180 19.83 -4.33 -13.61
C PRO A 180 18.95 -3.09 -13.82
N GLN A 181 17.96 -3.14 -14.71
CA GLN A 181 17.08 -2.00 -14.99
C GLN A 181 16.07 -1.80 -13.85
N ALA A 182 15.32 -2.84 -13.49
CA ALA A 182 14.28 -2.78 -12.48
C ALA A 182 14.83 -2.57 -11.07
N TRP A 183 16.00 -3.13 -10.75
CA TRP A 183 16.69 -2.89 -9.48
C TRP A 183 17.11 -1.42 -9.34
N THR A 184 17.67 -0.82 -10.39
CA THR A 184 18.04 0.60 -10.41
C THR A 184 16.81 1.49 -10.25
N ALA A 185 15.72 1.16 -10.96
CA ALA A 185 14.45 1.86 -10.83
C ALA A 185 13.85 1.74 -9.41
N ALA A 186 13.81 0.53 -8.85
CA ALA A 186 13.35 0.30 -7.48
C ALA A 186 14.20 1.11 -6.47
N GLN A 187 15.52 1.17 -6.67
CA GLN A 187 16.42 1.95 -5.81
C GLN A 187 16.10 3.44 -5.85
N LYS A 188 15.83 4.00 -7.04
CA LYS A 188 15.39 5.40 -7.17
C LYS A 188 14.13 5.67 -6.34
N VAL A 189 13.15 4.76 -6.38
CA VAL A 189 11.91 4.90 -5.62
C VAL A 189 12.18 4.76 -4.11
N PHE A 190 12.90 3.72 -3.70
CA PHE A 190 13.26 3.46 -2.31
C PHE A 190 14.00 4.64 -1.66
N ASP A 191 15.02 5.18 -2.33
CA ASP A 191 15.80 6.33 -1.83
C ASP A 191 14.92 7.57 -1.63
N ALA A 192 13.98 7.80 -2.56
CA ALA A 192 13.09 8.95 -2.51
C ALA A 192 11.98 8.80 -1.46
N MET A 193 11.54 7.57 -1.17
CA MET A 193 10.60 7.27 -0.08
C MET A 193 11.19 7.59 1.30
N LYS A 194 12.53 7.61 1.43
CA LYS A 194 13.24 7.84 2.68
C LYS A 194 12.76 6.92 3.79
N ALA A 195 12.91 5.61 3.60
CA ALA A 195 12.35 4.57 4.49
C ALA A 195 12.60 4.81 6.00
N ASP A 196 13.76 5.34 6.37
CA ASP A 196 14.11 5.68 7.75
C ASP A 196 13.24 6.79 8.37
N ASP A 197 12.71 7.69 7.56
CA ASP A 197 11.86 8.80 7.99
C ASP A 197 10.38 8.39 8.12
N ILE A 198 10.01 7.19 7.66
CA ILE A 198 8.63 6.68 7.70
C ILE A 198 8.31 6.16 9.11
N LYS A 199 7.63 6.99 9.92
CA LYS A 199 7.35 6.72 11.35
C LYS A 199 5.95 7.11 11.83
N ASN A 200 5.20 7.84 11.02
CA ASN A 200 3.88 8.39 11.36
C ASN A 200 2.98 8.45 10.12
N PRO A 201 1.65 8.66 10.28
CA PRO A 201 0.71 8.69 9.16
C PRO A 201 1.12 9.65 8.03
N PHE A 202 1.61 10.84 8.37
CA PHE A 202 2.03 11.84 7.39
C PHE A 202 3.22 11.38 6.55
N SER A 203 4.23 10.78 7.19
CA SER A 203 5.41 10.22 6.48
C SER A 203 5.05 9.04 5.59
N VAL A 204 4.12 8.17 6.01
CA VAL A 204 3.59 7.07 5.17
C VAL A 204 2.89 7.64 3.94
N HIS A 205 1.96 8.58 4.13
CA HIS A 205 1.26 9.21 3.02
C HIS A 205 2.24 9.80 1.99
N ARG A 206 3.25 10.54 2.47
CA ARG A 206 4.27 11.12 1.59
C ARG A 206 5.06 10.06 0.82
N ALA A 207 5.45 8.96 1.48
CA ALA A 207 6.18 7.88 0.84
C ALA A 207 5.35 7.19 -0.25
N VAL A 208 4.06 6.93 0.00
CA VAL A 208 3.13 6.35 -0.99
C VAL A 208 2.98 7.25 -2.22
N VAL A 209 2.71 8.55 -2.02
CA VAL A 209 2.62 9.53 -3.12
C VAL A 209 3.92 9.58 -3.93
N THR A 210 5.07 9.48 -3.24
CA THR A 210 6.38 9.46 -3.91
C THR A 210 6.54 8.20 -4.76
N ALA A 211 6.13 7.04 -4.24
CA ALA A 211 6.19 5.78 -4.96
C ALA A 211 5.30 5.79 -6.21
N PHE A 212 4.06 6.27 -6.10
CA PHE A 212 3.14 6.40 -7.24
C PHE A 212 3.74 7.26 -8.35
N LYS A 213 4.19 8.48 -8.01
CA LYS A 213 4.76 9.40 -8.98
C LYS A 213 6.01 8.84 -9.67
N LEU A 214 6.94 8.28 -8.90
CA LEU A 214 8.20 7.79 -9.44
C LEU A 214 8.04 6.50 -10.25
N PHE A 215 7.01 5.71 -9.96
CA PHE A 215 6.63 4.57 -10.78
C PHE A 215 6.19 5.00 -12.18
N ASP A 216 5.27 5.97 -12.28
CA ASP A 216 4.82 6.49 -13.58
C ASP A 216 5.95 7.16 -14.36
N GLU A 217 6.79 7.97 -13.70
CA GLU A 217 8.01 8.51 -14.33
C GLU A 217 8.89 7.41 -14.92
N GLN A 218 8.98 6.26 -14.24
CA GLN A 218 9.78 5.13 -14.70
C GLN A 218 9.10 4.36 -15.85
N MET A 219 7.77 4.23 -15.83
CA MET A 219 7.02 3.62 -16.94
C MET A 219 7.27 4.41 -18.24
N ILE A 220 7.21 5.75 -18.19
CA ILE A 220 7.51 6.62 -19.33
C ILE A 220 8.92 6.37 -19.88
N VAL A 221 9.92 6.27 -19.00
CA VAL A 221 11.32 5.99 -19.40
C VAL A 221 11.45 4.64 -20.13
N TRP A 222 10.65 3.64 -19.74
CA TRP A 222 10.61 2.33 -20.39
C TRP A 222 9.68 2.27 -21.61
N GLY A 223 9.00 3.36 -21.96
CA GLY A 223 7.98 3.38 -23.02
C GLY A 223 6.75 2.54 -22.70
N LEU A 224 6.48 2.33 -21.41
CA LEU A 224 5.31 1.64 -20.89
C LEU A 224 4.23 2.65 -20.50
N PRO A 225 2.95 2.25 -20.53
CA PRO A 225 1.87 3.12 -20.09
C PRO A 225 1.98 3.44 -18.60
N GLU A 226 1.70 4.69 -18.26
CA GLU A 226 1.48 5.13 -16.88
C GLU A 226 0.21 4.46 -16.32
N ILE A 227 0.17 4.29 -15.00
CA ILE A 227 -1.01 3.78 -14.29
C ILE A 227 -1.82 4.90 -13.62
N HIS A 228 -1.24 6.11 -13.51
CA HIS A 228 -1.87 7.28 -12.90
C HIS A 228 -2.45 6.96 -11.51
N ALA A 229 -1.65 6.28 -10.68
CA ALA A 229 -2.10 5.79 -9.37
C ALA A 229 -2.48 6.93 -8.41
N ASP A 230 -1.91 8.12 -8.62
CA ASP A 230 -2.25 9.34 -7.90
C ASP A 230 -3.68 9.82 -8.18
N GLU A 231 -4.26 9.51 -9.34
CA GLU A 231 -5.66 9.81 -9.67
C GLU A 231 -6.57 8.60 -9.44
N PHE A 232 -6.13 7.41 -9.84
CA PHE A 232 -6.92 6.18 -9.76
C PHE A 232 -7.16 5.72 -8.32
N THR A 233 -6.14 5.84 -7.46
CA THR A 233 -6.18 5.30 -6.10
C THR A 233 -6.57 6.39 -5.12
N THR A 234 -7.62 6.15 -4.33
CA THR A 234 -7.99 7.06 -3.25
C THR A 234 -7.12 6.76 -2.04
N LEU A 235 -6.24 7.69 -1.65
CA LEU A 235 -5.40 7.57 -0.46
C LEU A 235 -5.99 8.41 0.67
N THR A 236 -6.14 7.83 1.85
CA THR A 236 -6.60 8.52 3.05
C THR A 236 -5.79 9.81 3.28
N PRO A 237 -6.41 11.01 3.22
CA PRO A 237 -5.67 12.25 3.36
C PRO A 237 -5.18 12.44 4.80
N VAL A 238 -3.96 12.95 4.94
CA VAL A 238 -3.39 13.33 6.24
C VAL A 238 -3.35 14.85 6.36
N LEU A 239 -4.23 15.40 7.21
CA LEU A 239 -4.52 16.83 7.26
C LEU A 239 -4.23 17.40 8.65
N SER A 240 -3.82 18.67 8.70
CA SER A 240 -3.81 19.41 9.96
C SER A 240 -5.23 19.82 10.38
N GLU A 241 -5.44 20.05 11.67
CA GLU A 241 -6.70 20.61 12.17
C GLU A 241 -7.08 21.93 11.49
N ARG A 242 -6.08 22.74 11.11
CA ARG A 242 -6.31 23.97 10.35
C ARG A 242 -6.93 23.66 8.99
N GLN A 243 -6.36 22.73 8.23
CA GLN A 243 -6.87 22.34 6.90
C GLN A 243 -8.30 21.81 6.99
N LEU A 244 -8.61 21.04 8.04
CA LEU A 244 -9.96 20.53 8.28
C LEU A 244 -11.04 21.62 8.44
N ARG A 245 -10.65 22.83 8.89
CA ARG A 245 -11.56 23.98 9.06
C ARG A 245 -11.63 24.89 7.84
N LEU A 246 -10.71 24.75 6.87
CA LEU A 246 -10.72 25.58 5.68
C LEU A 246 -11.81 25.12 4.70
N PRO A 247 -12.33 26.03 3.86
CA PRO A 247 -13.16 25.65 2.72
C PRO A 247 -12.44 24.65 1.80
N LEU A 248 -13.18 23.71 1.22
CA LEU A 248 -12.64 22.66 0.36
C LEU A 248 -11.77 23.22 -0.76
N ALA A 249 -12.20 24.30 -1.42
CA ALA A 249 -11.45 24.94 -2.52
C ALA A 249 -10.05 25.42 -2.15
N GLN A 250 -9.73 25.59 -0.86
CA GLN A 250 -8.41 25.98 -0.40
C GLN A 250 -7.46 24.80 -0.20
N VAL A 251 -7.99 23.57 -0.12
CA VAL A 251 -7.21 22.37 0.23
C VAL A 251 -7.21 21.36 -0.91
N PHE A 252 -8.31 21.24 -1.65
CA PHE A 252 -8.50 20.29 -2.74
C PHE A 252 -8.88 20.99 -4.04
N ASP A 253 -8.42 20.43 -5.15
CA ASP A 253 -8.98 20.66 -6.48
C ASP A 253 -9.93 19.51 -6.81
N ILE A 254 -11.01 19.78 -7.53
CA ILE A 254 -11.91 18.73 -8.03
C ILE A 254 -11.63 18.51 -9.51
N LYS A 255 -11.30 17.26 -9.87
CA LYS A 255 -11.03 16.84 -11.25
C LYS A 255 -12.12 15.86 -11.72
N HIS A 256 -12.75 16.15 -12.85
CA HIS A 256 -13.58 15.16 -13.54
C HIS A 256 -12.71 14.05 -14.11
N LEU A 257 -13.08 12.81 -13.86
CA LEU A 257 -12.35 11.63 -14.32
C LEU A 257 -13.07 10.99 -15.51
N THR A 258 -12.32 10.28 -16.34
CA THR A 258 -12.89 9.46 -17.43
C THR A 258 -13.52 8.17 -16.91
N MET A 259 -13.15 7.75 -15.69
CA MET A 259 -13.67 6.56 -15.02
C MET A 259 -14.97 6.85 -14.28
N GLN A 260 -15.72 5.79 -13.97
CA GLN A 260 -16.96 5.88 -13.21
C GLN A 260 -16.73 5.57 -11.73
N ASP A 261 -17.61 6.10 -10.90
CA ASP A 261 -17.70 5.72 -9.49
C ASP A 261 -18.21 4.28 -9.41
N ARG A 262 -17.45 3.42 -8.73
CA ARG A 262 -17.71 1.98 -8.62
C ARG A 262 -18.96 1.66 -7.81
N HIS A 263 -19.40 2.57 -6.93
CA HIS A 263 -20.56 2.37 -6.07
C HIS A 263 -21.85 2.89 -6.70
N THR A 264 -21.79 3.95 -7.48
CA THR A 264 -22.98 4.61 -8.04
C THR A 264 -23.16 4.40 -9.54
N ASP A 265 -22.11 3.94 -10.23
CA ASP A 265 -22.03 3.82 -11.69
C ASP A 265 -22.17 5.16 -12.44
N LYS A 266 -21.95 6.28 -11.75
CA LYS A 266 -22.03 7.64 -12.30
C LYS A 266 -20.65 8.21 -12.66
N GLU A 267 -20.65 9.37 -13.33
CA GLU A 267 -19.44 10.18 -13.53
C GLU A 267 -18.73 10.43 -12.20
N ALA A 268 -17.42 10.16 -12.18
CA ALA A 268 -16.60 10.32 -10.99
C ALA A 268 -15.80 11.63 -11.02
N TYR A 269 -15.68 12.25 -9.85
CA TYR A 269 -14.87 13.42 -9.63
C TYR A 269 -13.91 13.15 -8.48
N ALA A 270 -12.60 13.30 -8.71
CA ALA A 270 -11.59 13.12 -7.68
C ALA A 270 -11.30 14.44 -6.94
N GLY A 271 -11.23 14.36 -5.62
CA GLY A 271 -10.68 15.38 -4.76
C GLY A 271 -9.17 15.26 -4.66
N LEU A 272 -8.45 16.05 -5.45
CA LEU A 272 -6.99 16.05 -5.49
C LEU A 272 -6.42 17.00 -4.44
N LEU A 273 -5.59 16.49 -3.54
CA LEU A 273 -4.95 17.31 -2.52
C LEU A 273 -3.96 18.28 -3.17
N LYS A 274 -4.17 19.59 -3.04
CA LYS A 274 -3.39 20.61 -3.76
C LYS A 274 -1.87 20.53 -3.54
N THR A 275 -1.45 20.04 -2.38
CA THR A 275 -0.03 19.93 -2.05
C THR A 275 0.68 18.76 -2.73
N SER A 276 -0.07 17.75 -3.20
CA SER A 276 0.51 16.51 -3.72
C SER A 276 -0.08 16.04 -5.04
N GLY A 277 -1.25 16.53 -5.47
CA GLY A 277 -2.00 16.01 -6.61
C GLY A 277 -2.74 14.70 -6.33
N GLN A 278 -2.49 14.06 -5.18
CA GLN A 278 -3.08 12.77 -4.82
C GLN A 278 -4.60 12.84 -4.61
N ASN A 279 -5.32 11.94 -5.26
CA ASN A 279 -6.74 11.65 -5.02
C ASN A 279 -6.95 11.19 -3.58
N SER A 280 -7.79 11.92 -2.86
CA SER A 280 -8.11 11.70 -1.45
C SER A 280 -9.57 11.32 -1.21
N PHE A 281 -10.43 11.45 -2.21
CA PHE A 281 -11.83 11.03 -2.18
C PHE A 281 -12.44 11.08 -3.59
N VAL A 282 -13.40 10.20 -3.85
CA VAL A 282 -14.24 10.26 -5.06
C VAL A 282 -15.64 10.79 -4.72
N LEU A 283 -16.17 11.62 -5.60
CA LEU A 283 -17.53 12.15 -5.55
C LEU A 283 -18.30 11.74 -6.81
N SER A 284 -19.58 11.45 -6.61
CA SER A 284 -20.58 11.41 -7.68
C SER A 284 -21.43 12.67 -7.62
N VAL A 285 -21.66 13.32 -8.76
CA VAL A 285 -22.50 14.53 -8.83
C VAL A 285 -23.97 14.12 -9.00
N PRO A 286 -24.92 14.81 -8.36
CA PRO A 286 -26.35 14.63 -8.62
C PRO A 286 -26.70 14.93 -10.10
N ASP A 287 -27.74 14.28 -10.62
CA ASP A 287 -28.14 14.45 -12.03
C ASP A 287 -28.70 15.86 -12.32
N ASP A 288 -29.25 16.52 -11.29
CA ASP A 288 -29.78 17.87 -11.35
C ASP A 288 -28.86 18.87 -10.60
N ASP A 289 -28.73 20.08 -11.14
CA ASP A 289 -28.10 21.26 -10.49
C ASP A 289 -26.62 21.11 -10.07
N SER A 290 -25.81 20.52 -10.95
CA SER A 290 -24.37 20.31 -10.74
C SER A 290 -23.60 21.60 -10.42
N ALA A 291 -24.01 22.73 -10.98
CA ALA A 291 -23.36 24.02 -10.75
C ALA A 291 -23.55 24.52 -9.31
N GLU A 292 -24.77 24.40 -8.76
CA GLU A 292 -25.03 24.76 -7.36
C GLU A 292 -24.33 23.80 -6.41
N PHE A 293 -24.36 22.49 -6.72
CA PHE A 293 -23.62 21.46 -5.97
C PHE A 293 -22.13 21.81 -5.82
N PHE A 294 -21.43 22.11 -6.92
CA PHE A 294 -20.01 22.45 -6.83
C PHE A 294 -19.77 23.75 -6.09
N LYS A 295 -20.61 24.77 -6.29
CA LYS A 295 -20.49 26.05 -5.59
C LYS A 295 -20.60 25.89 -4.08
N GLU A 296 -21.53 25.08 -3.59
CA GLU A 296 -21.68 24.75 -2.17
C GLU A 296 -20.50 23.90 -1.67
N LEU A 297 -20.14 22.85 -2.42
CA LEU A 297 -19.04 21.94 -2.08
C LEU A 297 -17.73 22.72 -1.84
N TYR A 298 -17.39 23.64 -2.74
CA TYR A 298 -16.16 24.42 -2.66
C TYR A 298 -16.07 25.35 -1.44
N GLN A 299 -17.22 25.77 -0.91
CA GLN A 299 -17.31 26.67 0.25
C GLN A 299 -17.40 25.91 1.58
N THR A 300 -17.84 24.65 1.54
CA THR A 300 -18.00 23.81 2.72
C THR A 300 -16.64 23.48 3.37
N PRO A 301 -16.52 23.50 4.71
CA PRO A 301 -15.32 23.07 5.40
C PRO A 301 -14.92 21.64 5.05
N VAL A 302 -13.62 21.38 4.88
CA VAL A 302 -13.08 20.06 4.50
C VAL A 302 -13.60 18.95 5.41
N LYS A 303 -13.59 19.14 6.73
CA LYS A 303 -14.05 18.13 7.69
C LYS A 303 -15.50 17.73 7.44
N GLU A 304 -16.37 18.70 7.18
CA GLU A 304 -17.79 18.45 6.94
C GLU A 304 -17.99 17.66 5.65
N VAL A 305 -17.27 18.00 4.58
CA VAL A 305 -17.31 17.25 3.32
C VAL A 305 -16.89 15.81 3.53
N LEU A 306 -15.70 15.57 4.11
CA LEU A 306 -15.15 14.23 4.29
C LEU A 306 -16.07 13.35 5.17
N VAL A 307 -16.63 13.92 6.24
CA VAL A 307 -17.60 13.21 7.10
C VAL A 307 -18.91 12.91 6.34
N LYS A 308 -19.44 13.88 5.58
CA LYS A 308 -20.70 13.73 4.82
C LYS A 308 -20.61 12.59 3.79
N ILE A 309 -19.46 12.44 3.14
CA ILE A 309 -19.23 11.39 2.13
C ILE A 309 -18.69 10.09 2.74
N GLY A 310 -18.50 10.04 4.06
CA GLY A 310 -17.96 8.87 4.75
C GLY A 310 -16.50 8.57 4.43
N GLN A 311 -15.74 9.55 3.91
CA GLN A 311 -14.32 9.38 3.60
C GLN A 311 -13.47 9.43 4.88
N PRO A 312 -12.69 8.38 5.19
CA PRO A 312 -11.73 8.40 6.28
C PRO A 312 -10.61 9.43 6.04
N PHE A 313 -10.13 10.06 7.11
CA PHE A 313 -8.98 10.96 7.10
C PHE A 313 -8.18 10.82 8.38
N ALA A 314 -6.89 11.15 8.30
CA ALA A 314 -5.99 11.17 9.45
C ALA A 314 -5.59 12.61 9.80
N ILE A 315 -5.30 12.85 11.07
CA ILE A 315 -4.81 14.14 11.58
C ILE A 315 -3.29 14.02 11.82
N ARG A 316 -2.52 15.00 11.37
CA ARG A 316 -1.09 15.13 11.68
C ARG A 316 -0.81 16.02 12.89
#